data_AF-A0A7X9JL04-F1
#
_entry.id   AF-A0A7X9JL04-F1
#
_cell.length_a   1.000
_cell.length_b   1.000
_cell.length_c   1.000
_cell.angle_alpha   90.00
_cell.angle_beta   90.00
_cell.angle_gamma   90.00
#
_symmetry.space_group_name_H-M   'P 1'
#
loop_
_entity.id
_entity.type
_entity.pdbx_description
1 polymer ?
#
loop_
_entity_poly.entity_id
_entity_poly.type
_entity_poly.pdbx_seq_one_letter_code
_entity_poly.pdbx_strand_id
1 'polypeptide(L)'
;MSTKKINKTVTEVLIYTLFLVIMCLVSINISNFINYKQNKVLGLQTQNSDSDFWQSFLVTNPNYVPGWIEIGREDKALEIDPNYSVTP
;
A
#
# COMPACT_ATOMS: atom_id res chain seq x y z
N MET A 1 -25.55 -35.03 38.31
CA MET A 1 -24.97 -34.02 37.38
C MET A 1 -26.14 -33.17 36.88
N SER A 2 -26.38 -32.01 37.49
CA SER A 2 -27.57 -31.20 37.20
C SER A 2 -27.36 -30.42 35.90
N THR A 3 -28.09 -30.77 34.84
CA THR A 3 -28.12 -30.01 33.61
C THR A 3 -29.01 -28.78 33.82
N LYS A 4 -28.38 -27.67 34.19
CA LYS A 4 -29.05 -26.36 34.30
C LYS A 4 -29.60 -26.01 32.91
N LYS A 5 -30.93 -26.00 32.75
CA LYS A 5 -31.59 -25.52 31.53
C LYS A 5 -31.27 -24.03 31.37
N ILE A 6 -30.43 -23.71 30.40
CA ILE A 6 -30.10 -22.33 30.06
C ILE A 6 -31.36 -21.71 29.44
N ASN A 7 -31.73 -20.50 29.89
CA ASN A 7 -32.88 -19.80 29.35
C ASN A 7 -32.59 -19.38 27.91
N LYS A 8 -33.42 -19.84 26.96
CA LYS A 8 -33.27 -19.60 25.52
C LYS A 8 -33.14 -18.11 25.20
N THR A 9 -33.89 -17.25 25.90
CA THR A 9 -33.84 -15.79 25.73
C THR A 9 -32.48 -15.21 26.12
N VAL A 10 -31.85 -15.74 27.18
CA VAL A 10 -30.52 -15.29 27.62
C VAL A 10 -29.46 -15.68 26.59
N THR A 11 -29.57 -16.88 26.01
CA THR A 11 -28.69 -17.34 24.94
C THR A 11 -28.81 -16.48 23.69
N GLU A 12 -30.04 -16.13 23.27
CA GLU A 12 -30.29 -15.26 22.11
C GLU A 12 -29.69 -13.86 22.30
N VAL A 13 -29.89 -13.25 23.46
CA VAL A 13 -29.29 -11.94 23.80
C VAL A 13 -27.76 -11.99 23.77
N LEU A 14 -27.17 -13.07 24.30
CA LEU A 14 -25.72 -13.29 24.26
C LEU A 14 -25.20 -13.40 22.83
N ILE A 15 -25.90 -14.14 21.96
CA ILE A 15 -25.52 -14.29 20.55
C ILE A 15 -25.56 -12.94 19.82
N TYR A 16 -26.62 -12.16 19.99
CA TYR A 16 -26.71 -10.84 19.37
C TYR A 16 -25.64 -9.87 19.88
N THR A 17 -25.35 -9.92 21.18
CA THR A 17 -24.29 -9.10 21.77
C THR A 17 -22.92 -9.49 21.24
N LEU A 18 -22.63 -10.79 21.15
CA LEU A 18 -21.38 -11.30 20.59
C LEU A 18 -21.22 -10.91 19.12
N PHE A 19 -22.30 -11.03 18.34
CA PHE A 19 -22.31 -10.63 16.93
C PHE A 19 -21.98 -9.13 16.79
N LEU A 20 -22.58 -8.27 17.62
CA LEU A 20 -22.29 -6.84 17.63
C LEU A 20 -20.81 -6.55 17.94
N VAL A 21 -20.25 -7.22 18.94
CA VAL A 21 -18.83 -7.06 19.32
C VAL A 21 -17.91 -7.48 18.17
N ILE A 22 -18.19 -8.61 17.51
CA ILE A 22 -17.42 -9.06 16.34
C ILE A 22 -17.49 -8.03 15.22
N MET A 23 -18.67 -7.49 14.93
CA MET A 23 -18.83 -6.45 13.90
C MET A 23 -18.00 -5.19 14.22
N CYS A 24 -17.99 -4.74 15.47
CA CYS A 24 -17.14 -3.62 15.89
C CYS A 24 -15.64 -3.92 15.71
N LEU A 25 -15.20 -5.11 16.09
CA LEU A 25 -13.79 -5.53 15.93
C LEU A 25 -13.39 -5.60 14.45
N VAL A 26 -14.27 -6.10 13.58
CA VAL A 26 -14.05 -6.12 12.13
C VAL A 26 -13.94 -4.70 11.58
N SER A 27 -14.82 -3.78 11.97
CA SER A 27 -14.74 -2.37 11.54
C SER A 27 -13.43 -1.70 11.97
N ILE A 28 -12.98 -1.92 13.21
CA ILE A 28 -11.69 -1.40 13.70
C ILE A 28 -10.54 -2.01 12.91
N ASN A 29 -10.57 -3.32 12.65
CA ASN A 29 -9.53 -4.00 11.88
C ASN A 29 -9.45 -3.48 10.44
N ILE A 30 -10.60 -3.29 9.77
CA ILE A 30 -10.66 -2.72 8.43
C ILE A 30 -10.14 -1.28 8.42
N SER A 31 -10.55 -0.45 9.39
CA SER A 31 -10.06 0.92 9.51
C SER A 31 -8.54 0.95 9.68
N ASN A 32 -8.00 0.11 10.57
CA ASN A 32 -6.56 -0.04 10.73
C ASN A 32 -5.90 -0.50 9.43
N PHE A 33 -6.43 -1.52 8.76
CA PHE A 33 -5.87 -2.04 7.50
C PHE A 33 -5.84 -0.98 6.39
N ILE A 34 -6.89 -0.18 6.25
CA ILE A 34 -6.95 0.93 5.28
C ILE A 34 -5.89 1.98 5.63
N ASN A 35 -5.76 2.34 6.92
CA ASN A 35 -4.77 3.29 7.40
C ASN A 35 -3.32 2.76 7.28
N TYR A 36 -3.12 1.44 7.41
CA TYR A 36 -1.82 0.78 7.22
C TYR A 36 -1.42 0.70 5.74
N LYS A 37 -2.39 0.46 4.84
CA LYS A 37 -2.14 0.47 3.38
C LYS A 37 -1.66 1.82 2.87
N GLN A 38 -2.07 2.93 3.50
CA GLN A 38 -1.55 4.25 3.17
C GLN A 38 -0.13 4.50 3.70
N ASN A 39 0.34 3.75 4.71
CA ASN A 39 1.51 4.15 5.49
C ASN A 39 2.69 3.19 5.52
N LYS A 40 2.62 1.99 4.93
CA LYS A 40 3.81 1.14 4.65
C LYS A 40 3.38 -0.14 3.94
N VAL A 41 3.61 -0.21 2.65
CA VAL A 41 4.07 -1.47 2.05
C VAL A 41 5.51 -1.72 2.54
N LEU A 42 5.87 -2.98 2.75
CA LEU A 42 7.09 -3.48 3.40
C LEU A 42 8.45 -3.10 2.73
N GLY A 43 8.53 -2.02 1.96
CA GLY A 43 9.80 -1.62 1.35
C GLY A 43 9.83 -0.29 0.59
N LEU A 44 8.72 0.42 0.41
CA LEU A 44 8.72 1.71 -0.26
C LEU A 44 7.95 2.70 0.61
N GLN A 45 8.69 3.55 1.30
CA GLN A 45 8.20 4.92 1.46
C GLN A 45 7.97 5.39 0.03
N THR A 46 6.72 5.57 -0.37
CA THR A 46 6.39 6.34 -1.57
C THR A 46 6.90 7.75 -1.26
N GLN A 47 8.19 7.98 -1.53
CA GLN A 47 8.77 9.30 -1.48
C GLN A 47 7.97 10.12 -2.49
N ASN A 48 7.49 11.25 -2.00
CA ASN A 48 6.74 12.19 -2.79
C ASN A 48 7.54 12.54 -4.04
N SER A 49 6.93 12.29 -5.20
CA SER A 49 7.45 12.52 -6.55
C SER A 49 8.52 11.53 -7.04
N ASP A 50 8.15 10.72 -8.05
CA ASP A 50 9.09 9.87 -8.80
C ASP A 50 10.26 10.71 -9.36
N SER A 51 10.02 12.00 -9.65
CA SER A 51 11.03 12.95 -10.13
C SER A 51 12.20 13.13 -9.15
N ASP A 52 11.95 13.28 -7.85
CA ASP A 52 13.02 13.50 -6.87
C ASP A 52 13.88 12.25 -6.66
N PHE A 53 13.26 11.08 -6.75
CA PHE A 53 13.96 9.80 -6.78
C PHE A 53 14.88 9.72 -7.99
N TRP A 54 14.35 9.97 -9.19
CA TRP A 54 15.14 9.88 -10.42
C TRP A 54 16.27 10.90 -10.47
N GLN A 55 16.02 12.14 -10.05
CA GLN A 55 17.07 13.17 -9.95
C GLN A 55 18.21 12.70 -9.04
N SER A 56 17.89 12.18 -7.86
CA SER A 56 18.90 11.69 -6.90
C SER A 56 19.64 10.44 -7.43
N PHE A 57 18.91 9.53 -8.08
CA PHE A 57 19.46 8.29 -8.63
C PHE A 57 20.42 8.56 -9.80
N LEU A 58 20.07 9.49 -10.69
CA LEU A 58 20.84 9.84 -11.89
C LEU A 58 22.11 10.63 -11.57
N VAL A 59 22.17 11.33 -10.43
CA VAL A 59 23.44 11.91 -9.94
C VAL A 59 24.48 10.84 -9.71
N THR A 60 24.08 9.67 -9.21
CA THR A 60 24.98 8.54 -8.97
C THR A 60 25.13 7.64 -10.20
N ASN A 61 24.11 7.60 -11.05
CA ASN A 61 24.04 6.73 -12.23
C ASN A 61 23.71 7.53 -13.50
N PRO A 62 24.61 8.40 -13.97
CA PRO A 62 24.32 9.32 -15.07
C PRO A 62 24.13 8.62 -16.42
N ASN A 63 24.58 7.38 -16.58
CA ASN A 63 24.41 6.63 -17.83
C ASN A 63 23.12 5.80 -17.87
N TYR A 64 22.25 5.93 -16.87
CA TYR A 64 21.01 5.16 -16.80
C TYR A 64 19.91 5.84 -17.62
N VAL A 65 19.83 5.45 -18.89
CA VAL A 65 18.90 5.99 -19.90
C VAL A 65 17.43 6.04 -19.44
N PRO A 66 16.85 4.98 -18.84
CA PRO A 66 15.43 4.99 -18.45
C PRO A 66 15.08 6.09 -17.45
N GLY A 67 15.97 6.40 -16.51
CA GLY A 67 15.71 7.44 -15.51
C GLY A 67 15.66 8.83 -16.13
N TRP A 68 16.48 9.12 -17.15
CA TRP A 68 16.44 10.40 -17.86
C TRP A 68 15.12 10.59 -18.61
N ILE A 69 14.58 9.52 -19.18
CA ILE A 69 13.29 9.54 -19.88
C ILE A 69 12.16 9.81 -18.90
N GLU A 70 12.19 9.16 -17.73
CA GLU A 70 11.17 9.32 -16.69
C GLU A 70 11.09 10.74 -16.12
N ILE A 71 12.17 11.53 -16.25
CA ILE A 71 12.18 12.98 -15.93
C ILE A 71 12.08 13.90 -17.16
N GLY A 72 11.77 13.35 -18.34
CA GLY A 72 11.57 14.12 -19.58
C GLY A 72 12.84 14.66 -20.23
N ARG A 73 14.01 14.09 -19.92
CA ARG A 73 15.33 14.46 -20.47
C ARG A 73 15.77 13.50 -21.57
N GLU A 74 14.99 13.44 -22.64
CA GLU A 74 15.29 12.63 -23.83
C GLU A 74 16.58 13.07 -24.52
N ASP A 75 16.95 14.35 -24.40
CA ASP A 75 18.24 14.89 -24.87
C ASP A 75 19.43 14.15 -24.24
N LYS A 76 19.34 13.86 -22.93
CA LYS A 76 20.37 13.12 -22.19
C LYS A 76 20.34 11.63 -22.52
N ALA A 77 19.15 11.07 -22.71
CA ALA A 77 19.00 9.69 -23.17
C ALA A 77 19.69 9.46 -24.51
N LEU A 78 19.48 10.34 -25.49
CA LEU A 78 20.06 10.26 -26.83
C LEU A 78 21.57 10.59 -26.86
N GLU A 79 22.06 11.41 -25.92
CA GLU A 79 23.51 11.63 -25.74
C GLU A 79 24.23 10.35 -25.29
N ILE A 80 23.57 9.55 -24.44
CA ILE A 80 24.12 8.31 -23.88
C ILE A 80 23.92 7.13 -24.85
N ASP A 81 22.73 7.00 -25.43
CA ASP A 81 22.38 5.97 -26.42
C ASP A 81 21.63 6.59 -27.61
N PRO A 82 22.35 6.94 -28.69
CA PRO A 82 21.76 7.53 -29.89
C PRO A 82 20.78 6.60 -30.64
N ASN A 83 20.83 5.30 -30.38
CA ASN A 83 19.95 4.31 -31.00
C ASN A 83 18.78 3.93 -30.10
N TYR A 84 18.62 4.59 -28.95
CA TYR A 84 17.51 4.35 -28.06
C TYR A 84 16.19 4.70 -28.75
N SER A 85 15.38 3.68 -29.00
CA SER A 85 14.04 3.82 -29.58
C SER A 85 13.03 3.98 -28.45
N VAL A 86 12.42 5.17 -28.37
CA VAL A 86 11.26 5.40 -27.49
C VAL A 86 10.06 4.69 -28.11
N THR A 87 9.93 3.39 -27.88
CA THR A 87 8.68 2.68 -28.24
C THR A 87 7.64 2.96 -27.16
N PRO A 88 6.44 3.45 -27.54
CA PRO A 88 5.34 3.69 -26.61
C PRO A 88 4.76 2.41 -26.00
#